data_AF-A0A660YHY9-F1
#
_entry.id   AF-A0A660YHY9-F1
#
_cell.length_a   1.000
_cell.length_b   1.000
_cell.length_c   1.000
_cell.angle_alpha   90.00
_cell.angle_beta   90.00
_cell.angle_gamma   90.00
#
_symmetry.space_group_name_H-M   'P 1'
#
loop_
_entity.id
_entity.type
_entity.pdbx_description
1 polymer ?
#
loop_
_entity_poly.entity_id
_entity_poly.type
_entity_poly.pdbx_seq_one_letter_code
_entity_poly.pdbx_strand_id
1 'polypeptide(L)'
;MKKALLLNVINPKIGGVLLRGEKGTAKSLAVRALAQLLPEIEAVAGCPFSCDPERPEELCDLCLSKLARGEKLEVVVKRVPVVELPLGATEDRVVGTLDIERAIKTGEKNFEPGILAAANRGILYIDEVNLLDDHLVDLLLDTAAMGVNYVEREGISFSHPANFVLVGTMNPEEGELRPQLLDRFGLSVEVRGIQDPEERKEVVRRQIAFEEDPEGFVAKWEGKQEILRERVRRAKEILPHVRLGEGMLDLIVRICLDFGVDGHRADIVMHKAALALAAFDGRTEVAEEDVREAAELALPHRRRRQPFEEPGLDQKQLEESLQRWRRPREKKGEGRQDPQDDEDLPSEGGGEKIFESDPPYKVRPFAFPAPDQLPRRETGRRSKARSDSRSGRYVGSVVPKGKVRDLAFDATLRAAAPFQVGRKDRSCGNALVITKYDLREKVREKKVGNLILFVLDASGSMAAEERMKAAKGAVLSLLLDIYQKRDRVGMVVFRGKEAKLVLPPTNSVEMARKYLAELPTGGRTPLAHGLKLGLETIESELRRDRSIVPFLVLITDGRANVSLEGKDPVEEAREVARRIKEVGIRSLVIDTEQEFISLGIVRGICAEMGGNYLKLEDLKAGQIVRAIREVG
;
A
#
# COMPACT_ATOMS: atom_id res chain seq x y z
N MET A 1 -4.78 -5.24 -18.99
CA MET A 1 -5.16 -3.84 -18.64
C MET A 1 -6.53 -3.45 -19.16
N LYS A 2 -6.72 -3.29 -20.48
CA LYS A 2 -7.98 -2.79 -21.07
C LYS A 2 -9.22 -3.56 -20.61
N LYS A 3 -9.16 -4.90 -20.59
CA LYS A 3 -10.26 -5.76 -20.16
C LYS A 3 -10.71 -5.44 -18.72
N ALA A 4 -9.80 -5.38 -17.75
CA ALA A 4 -10.13 -5.02 -16.36
C ALA A 4 -10.81 -3.65 -16.22
N LEU A 5 -10.34 -2.64 -16.99
CA LEU A 5 -10.97 -1.31 -17.00
C LEU A 5 -12.41 -1.37 -17.54
N LEU A 6 -12.64 -2.12 -18.62
CA LEU A 6 -13.97 -2.30 -19.20
C LEU A 6 -14.91 -3.05 -18.25
N LEU A 7 -14.45 -4.11 -17.59
CA LEU A 7 -15.25 -4.86 -16.62
C LEU A 7 -15.70 -3.99 -15.45
N ASN A 8 -14.80 -3.17 -14.90
CA ASN A 8 -15.11 -2.27 -13.80
C ASN A 8 -16.05 -1.13 -14.21
N VAL A 9 -16.04 -0.74 -15.50
CA VAL A 9 -17.03 0.18 -16.07
C VAL A 9 -18.40 -0.46 -16.21
N ILE A 10 -18.46 -1.72 -16.64
CA ILE A 10 -19.72 -2.48 -16.80
C ILE A 10 -20.34 -2.75 -15.44
N ASN A 11 -19.52 -3.17 -14.47
CA ASN A 11 -19.95 -3.44 -13.11
C ASN A 11 -19.03 -2.74 -12.09
N PRO A 12 -19.34 -1.48 -11.71
CA PRO A 12 -18.57 -0.73 -10.70
C PRO A 12 -18.51 -1.42 -9.33
N LYS A 13 -19.49 -2.29 -9.03
CA LYS A 13 -19.54 -3.03 -7.75
C LYS A 13 -18.44 -4.09 -7.61
N ILE A 14 -17.62 -4.32 -8.64
CA ILE A 14 -16.43 -5.17 -8.56
C ILE A 14 -15.42 -4.62 -7.53
N GLY A 15 -15.39 -3.31 -7.28
CA GLY A 15 -14.57 -2.72 -6.20
C GLY A 15 -13.25 -2.11 -6.66
N GLY A 16 -13.20 -1.57 -7.88
CA GLY A 16 -12.04 -0.82 -8.37
C GLY A 16 -10.98 -1.65 -9.08
N VAL A 17 -10.10 -0.96 -9.82
CA VAL A 17 -9.00 -1.56 -10.58
C VAL A 17 -7.67 -0.97 -10.14
N LEU A 18 -6.69 -1.85 -9.94
CA LEU A 18 -5.33 -1.53 -9.56
C LEU A 18 -4.36 -1.86 -10.71
N LEU A 19 -3.74 -0.85 -11.28
CA LEU A 19 -2.77 -0.98 -12.37
C LEU A 19 -1.34 -0.90 -11.82
N ARG A 20 -0.67 -2.05 -11.71
CA ARG A 20 0.71 -2.17 -11.22
C ARG A 20 1.65 -2.20 -12.41
N GLY A 21 2.74 -1.46 -12.38
CA GLY A 21 3.74 -1.54 -13.44
C GLY A 21 4.70 -0.37 -13.46
N GLU A 22 5.72 -0.48 -14.31
CA GLU A 22 6.76 0.54 -14.50
C GLU A 22 6.19 1.85 -15.05
N LYS A 23 6.99 2.92 -14.93
CA LYS A 23 6.70 4.22 -15.57
C LYS A 23 6.78 4.08 -17.09
N GLY A 24 6.00 4.90 -17.81
CA GLY A 24 5.98 4.89 -19.27
C GLY A 24 5.09 3.81 -19.93
N THR A 25 4.34 3.03 -19.14
CA THR A 25 3.39 2.00 -19.65
C THR A 25 2.01 2.54 -20.02
N ALA A 26 1.85 3.86 -20.15
CA ALA A 26 0.61 4.54 -20.55
C ALA A 26 -0.63 4.24 -19.67
N LYS A 27 -0.43 3.88 -18.40
CA LYS A 27 -1.52 3.62 -17.42
C LYS A 27 -2.50 4.80 -17.31
N SER A 28 -1.98 6.02 -17.11
CA SER A 28 -2.79 7.25 -17.00
C SER A 28 -3.57 7.55 -18.29
N LEU A 29 -2.93 7.39 -19.44
CA LEU A 29 -3.56 7.58 -20.75
C LEU A 29 -4.73 6.61 -20.96
N ALA A 30 -4.57 5.33 -20.58
CA ALA A 30 -5.63 4.34 -20.71
C ALA A 30 -6.87 4.68 -19.89
N VAL A 31 -6.70 5.24 -18.68
CA VAL A 31 -7.84 5.67 -17.84
C VAL A 31 -8.53 6.90 -18.42
N ARG A 32 -7.76 7.87 -18.95
CA ARG A 32 -8.35 9.06 -19.59
C ARG A 32 -9.10 8.69 -20.88
N ALA A 33 -8.57 7.76 -21.66
CA ALA A 33 -9.24 7.23 -22.85
C ALA A 33 -10.53 6.46 -22.51
N LEU A 34 -10.58 5.78 -21.36
CA LEU A 34 -11.75 5.01 -20.92
C LEU A 34 -13.02 5.86 -20.84
N ALA A 35 -12.91 7.12 -20.43
CA ALA A 35 -14.06 8.01 -20.32
C ALA A 35 -14.70 8.37 -21.67
N GLN A 36 -13.93 8.34 -22.76
CA GLN A 36 -14.47 8.55 -24.10
C GLN A 36 -15.29 7.35 -24.62
N LEU A 37 -15.17 6.19 -23.95
CA LEU A 37 -15.96 4.99 -24.23
C LEU A 37 -17.28 4.96 -23.47
N LEU A 38 -17.47 5.84 -22.48
CA LEU A 38 -18.68 5.86 -21.67
C LEU A 38 -19.78 6.67 -22.37
N PRO A 39 -21.03 6.19 -22.32
CA PRO A 39 -22.16 6.98 -22.80
C PRO A 39 -22.32 8.24 -21.96
N GLU A 40 -22.93 9.27 -22.55
CA GLU A 40 -23.33 10.45 -21.79
C GLU A 40 -24.38 10.08 -20.74
N ILE A 41 -24.40 10.82 -19.63
CA ILE A 41 -25.29 10.61 -18.51
C ILE A 41 -26.26 11.77 -18.37
N GLU A 42 -27.51 11.46 -18.05
CA GLU A 42 -28.51 12.44 -17.64
C GLU A 42 -28.28 12.82 -16.17
N ALA A 43 -28.21 14.12 -15.89
CA ALA A 43 -27.99 14.64 -14.55
C ALA A 43 -28.87 15.85 -14.26
N VAL A 44 -29.22 16.03 -12.99
CA VAL A 44 -29.97 17.21 -12.53
C VAL A 44 -29.13 18.49 -12.75
N ALA A 45 -29.72 19.49 -13.42
CA ALA A 45 -29.10 20.77 -13.70
C ALA A 45 -28.71 21.51 -12.41
N GLY A 46 -27.48 22.02 -12.37
CA GLY A 46 -26.94 22.74 -11.20
C GLY A 46 -26.69 21.88 -9.95
N CYS A 47 -26.85 20.55 -10.04
CA CYS A 47 -26.51 19.65 -8.94
C CYS A 47 -24.99 19.38 -8.91
N PRO A 48 -24.28 19.69 -7.80
CA PRO A 48 -22.83 19.45 -7.71
C PRO A 48 -22.48 17.96 -7.72
N PHE A 49 -23.43 17.09 -7.38
CA PHE A 49 -23.26 15.64 -7.30
C PHE A 49 -23.70 14.90 -8.57
N SER A 50 -24.18 15.59 -9.61
CA SER A 50 -24.58 14.90 -10.85
C SER A 50 -25.69 13.85 -10.67
N CYS A 51 -26.61 14.07 -9.73
CA CYS A 51 -27.66 13.10 -9.38
C CYS A 51 -28.48 12.64 -10.60
N ASP A 52 -28.89 11.38 -10.57
CA ASP A 52 -29.74 10.76 -11.58
C ASP A 52 -31.21 11.13 -11.31
N PRO A 53 -31.91 11.81 -12.22
CA PRO A 53 -33.31 12.18 -12.01
C PRO A 53 -34.25 10.97 -11.98
N GLU A 54 -33.87 9.83 -12.55
CA GLU A 54 -34.69 8.62 -12.61
C GLU A 54 -34.53 7.70 -11.38
N ARG A 55 -33.57 7.98 -10.50
CA ARG A 55 -33.31 7.20 -9.28
C ARG A 55 -33.47 8.03 -8.01
N PRO A 56 -34.70 8.17 -7.50
CA PRO A 56 -34.99 8.93 -6.28
C PRO A 56 -34.15 8.50 -5.06
N GLU A 57 -33.84 7.21 -4.96
CA GLU A 57 -33.04 6.61 -3.89
C GLU A 57 -31.56 7.00 -3.90
N GLU A 58 -31.04 7.50 -5.04
CA GLU A 58 -29.66 7.96 -5.20
C GLU A 58 -29.57 9.51 -5.28
N LEU A 59 -30.65 10.22 -4.98
CA LEU A 59 -30.66 11.68 -4.95
C LEU A 59 -29.96 12.23 -3.70
N CYS A 60 -29.24 13.33 -3.87
CA CYS A 60 -28.74 14.12 -2.73
C CYS A 60 -29.88 14.88 -2.03
N ASP A 61 -29.65 15.31 -0.80
CA ASP A 61 -30.60 16.08 0.02
C ASP A 61 -31.16 17.32 -0.69
N LEU A 62 -30.35 18.00 -1.51
CA LEU A 62 -30.78 19.16 -2.28
C LEU A 62 -31.81 18.79 -3.34
N CYS A 63 -31.59 17.69 -4.07
CA CYS A 63 -32.51 17.22 -5.10
C CYS A 63 -33.79 16.64 -4.48
N LEU A 64 -33.65 15.89 -3.37
CA LEU A 64 -34.78 15.38 -2.61
C LEU A 64 -35.67 16.52 -2.08
N SER A 65 -35.07 17.59 -1.57
CA SER A 65 -35.79 18.76 -1.07
C SER A 65 -36.56 19.49 -2.19
N LYS A 66 -35.98 19.61 -3.39
CA LYS A 66 -36.68 20.16 -4.57
C LYS A 66 -37.88 19.29 -4.95
N LEU A 67 -37.68 17.98 -5.01
CA LEU A 67 -38.72 17.02 -5.37
C LEU A 67 -39.87 17.03 -4.34
N ALA A 68 -39.54 17.08 -3.04
CA ALA A 68 -40.51 17.17 -1.95
C ALA A 68 -41.34 18.46 -1.98
N ARG A 69 -40.79 19.55 -2.52
CA ARG A 69 -41.51 20.82 -2.75
C ARG A 69 -42.36 20.81 -4.03
N GLY A 70 -42.38 19.71 -4.79
CA GLY A 70 -43.09 19.59 -6.05
C GLY A 70 -42.41 20.30 -7.22
N GLU A 71 -41.15 20.70 -7.09
CA GLU A 71 -40.37 21.29 -8.18
C GLU A 71 -39.95 20.20 -9.18
N LYS A 72 -40.01 20.50 -10.48
CA LYS A 72 -39.47 19.61 -11.51
C LYS A 72 -37.95 19.73 -11.56
N LEU A 73 -37.26 18.59 -11.58
CA LEU A 73 -35.81 18.54 -11.77
C LEU A 73 -35.51 18.76 -13.25
N GLU A 74 -34.85 19.88 -13.58
CA GLU A 74 -34.32 20.10 -14.93
C GLU A 74 -33.18 19.10 -15.20
N VAL A 75 -33.20 18.47 -16.37
CA VAL A 75 -32.24 17.43 -16.75
C VAL A 75 -31.30 17.97 -17.83
N VAL A 76 -30.00 17.73 -17.65
CA VAL A 76 -28.96 18.01 -18.64
C VAL A 76 -28.19 16.74 -18.96
N VAL A 77 -27.87 16.55 -20.24
CA VAL A 77 -26.99 15.48 -20.69
C VAL A 77 -25.54 15.96 -20.59
N LYS A 78 -24.67 15.17 -19.96
CA LYS A 78 -23.25 15.49 -19.84
C LYS A 78 -22.38 14.26 -19.94
N ARG A 79 -21.11 14.47 -20.30
CA ARG A 79 -20.11 13.40 -20.31
C ARG A 79 -19.79 12.92 -18.90
N VAL A 80 -19.40 11.65 -18.80
CA VAL A 80 -18.97 11.04 -17.54
C VAL A 80 -17.74 11.79 -17.00
N PRO A 81 -17.76 12.28 -15.75
CA PRO A 81 -16.63 13.02 -15.19
C PRO A 81 -15.47 12.07 -14.90
N VAL A 82 -14.26 12.51 -15.27
CA VAL A 82 -13.00 11.88 -14.84
C VAL A 82 -12.34 12.85 -13.88
N VAL A 83 -12.20 12.43 -12.62
CA VAL A 83 -11.61 13.26 -11.59
C VAL A 83 -10.30 12.64 -11.14
N GLU A 84 -9.24 13.43 -11.18
CA GLU A 84 -7.91 13.03 -10.76
C GLU A 84 -7.64 13.51 -9.33
N LEU A 85 -7.20 12.59 -8.48
CA LEU A 85 -6.84 12.88 -7.10
C LEU A 85 -5.34 13.26 -7.03
N PRO A 86 -4.98 14.50 -6.67
CA PRO A 86 -3.58 14.86 -6.50
C PRO A 86 -3.00 14.21 -5.24
N LEU A 87 -1.73 13.79 -5.30
CA LEU A 87 -1.01 13.14 -4.20
C LEU A 87 -1.01 13.93 -2.88
N GLY A 88 -1.01 15.26 -2.97
CA GLY A 88 -1.03 16.16 -1.81
C GLY A 88 -2.43 16.61 -1.38
N ALA A 89 -3.50 15.93 -1.82
CA ALA A 89 -4.86 16.29 -1.43
C ALA A 89 -5.05 16.14 0.08
N THR A 90 -5.53 17.19 0.73
CA THR A 90 -6.01 17.10 2.11
C THR A 90 -7.33 16.32 2.13
N GLU A 91 -7.60 15.63 3.25
CA GLU A 91 -8.89 14.93 3.47
C GLU A 91 -10.10 15.85 3.18
N ASP A 92 -10.00 17.10 3.60
CA ASP A 92 -10.96 18.20 3.37
C ASP A 92 -11.28 18.40 1.89
N ARG A 93 -10.27 18.38 1.02
CA ARG A 93 -10.45 18.53 -0.42
C ARG A 93 -11.03 17.27 -1.06
N VAL A 94 -10.76 16.10 -0.48
CA VAL A 94 -11.27 14.82 -0.97
C VAL A 94 -12.75 14.66 -0.65
N VAL A 95 -13.06 14.76 0.64
CA VAL A 95 -14.37 14.48 1.23
C VAL A 95 -15.31 15.66 1.07
N GLY A 96 -14.78 16.88 1.05
CA GLY A 96 -15.54 18.13 1.16
C GLY A 96 -15.49 18.70 2.56
N THR A 97 -15.85 19.97 2.69
CA THR A 97 -15.88 20.67 3.98
C THR A 97 -17.20 21.40 4.16
N LEU A 98 -17.52 21.72 5.40
CA LEU A 98 -18.68 22.56 5.70
C LEU A 98 -18.20 24.01 5.79
N ASP A 99 -18.88 24.91 5.09
CA ASP A 99 -18.63 26.35 5.17
C ASP A 99 -19.21 26.87 6.50
N ILE A 100 -18.34 26.79 7.50
CA ILE A 100 -18.61 27.18 8.88
C ILE A 100 -18.90 28.68 8.97
N GLU A 101 -18.23 29.51 8.17
CA GLU A 101 -18.40 30.97 8.22
C GLU A 101 -19.83 31.35 7.85
N ARG A 102 -20.35 30.75 6.78
CA ARG A 102 -21.74 30.92 6.36
C ARG A 102 -22.70 30.29 7.35
N ALA A 103 -22.42 29.09 7.85
CA ALA A 103 -23.25 28.43 8.86
C ALA A 103 -23.42 29.28 10.13
N ILE A 104 -22.39 30.02 10.55
CA ILE A 104 -22.46 30.91 11.72
C ILE A 104 -23.19 32.22 11.39
N LYS A 105 -22.98 32.79 10.20
CA LYS A 105 -23.58 34.08 9.81
C LYS A 105 -25.07 33.96 9.48
N THR A 106 -25.48 32.93 8.74
CA THR A 106 -26.85 32.79 8.22
C THR A 106 -27.64 31.67 8.89
N GLY A 107 -26.98 30.78 9.65
CA GLY A 107 -27.60 29.57 10.18
C GLY A 107 -27.80 28.47 9.15
N GLU A 108 -27.40 28.70 7.89
CA GLU A 108 -27.56 27.74 6.79
C GLU A 108 -26.35 26.81 6.71
N LYS A 109 -26.58 25.49 6.71
CA LYS A 109 -25.55 24.50 6.47
C LYS A 109 -25.16 24.52 4.99
N ASN A 110 -24.05 25.18 4.66
CA ASN A 110 -23.51 25.19 3.30
C ASN A 110 -22.35 24.18 3.21
N PHE A 111 -22.49 23.16 2.37
CA PHE A 111 -21.45 22.15 2.15
C PHE A 111 -20.66 22.49 0.88
N GLU A 112 -19.34 22.59 1.02
CA GLU A 112 -18.42 22.73 -0.10
C GLU A 112 -18.06 21.34 -0.65
N PRO A 113 -18.46 21.02 -1.90
CA PRO A 113 -18.25 19.70 -2.47
C PRO A 113 -16.75 19.42 -2.68
N GLY A 114 -16.32 18.23 -2.26
CA GLY A 114 -14.98 17.73 -2.50
C GLY A 114 -14.82 17.00 -3.84
N ILE A 115 -13.65 16.38 -4.02
CA ILE A 115 -13.31 15.52 -5.17
C ILE A 115 -14.30 14.36 -5.31
N LEU A 116 -14.73 13.76 -4.19
CA LEU A 116 -15.69 12.66 -4.19
C LEU A 116 -17.07 13.06 -4.71
N ALA A 117 -17.49 14.30 -4.47
CA ALA A 117 -18.74 14.84 -5.00
C ALA A 117 -18.67 14.98 -6.53
N ALA A 118 -17.56 15.53 -7.03
CA ALA A 118 -17.32 15.68 -8.47
C ALA A 118 -17.18 14.33 -9.20
N ALA A 119 -16.67 13.31 -8.50
CA ALA A 119 -16.49 11.97 -9.05
C ALA A 119 -17.78 11.14 -9.12
N ASN A 120 -18.88 11.57 -8.49
CA ASN A 120 -20.12 10.80 -8.48
C ASN A 120 -20.63 10.50 -9.90
N ARG A 121 -21.02 9.24 -10.14
CA ARG A 121 -21.36 8.65 -11.45
C ARG A 121 -20.23 8.75 -12.48
N GLY A 122 -18.99 8.84 -12.00
CA GLY A 122 -17.77 9.10 -12.75
C GLY A 122 -16.67 8.06 -12.58
N ILE A 123 -15.46 8.44 -12.98
CA ILE A 123 -14.21 7.72 -12.72
C ILE A 123 -13.38 8.57 -11.75
N LEU A 124 -12.94 7.97 -10.64
CA LEU A 124 -11.93 8.53 -9.76
C LEU A 124 -10.58 7.88 -10.08
N TYR A 125 -9.68 8.67 -10.64
CA TYR A 125 -8.32 8.25 -10.95
C TYR A 125 -7.35 8.70 -9.85
N ILE A 126 -6.51 7.76 -9.41
CA ILE A 126 -5.46 8.00 -8.44
C ILE A 126 -4.14 7.55 -9.04
N ASP A 127 -3.23 8.51 -9.24
CA ASP A 127 -1.87 8.19 -9.62
C ASP A 127 -1.05 7.82 -8.38
N GLU A 128 -0.21 6.78 -8.50
CA GLU A 128 0.72 6.34 -7.44
C GLU A 128 0.05 6.21 -6.05
N VAL A 129 -1.00 5.38 -5.97
CA VAL A 129 -1.80 5.16 -4.74
C VAL A 129 -0.94 4.79 -3.53
N ASN A 130 0.23 4.19 -3.75
CA ASN A 130 1.21 3.85 -2.72
C ASN A 130 1.81 5.07 -1.99
N LEU A 131 1.73 6.26 -2.58
CA LEU A 131 2.23 7.51 -1.99
C LEU A 131 1.17 8.27 -1.19
N LEU A 132 -0.11 7.91 -1.33
CA LEU A 132 -1.18 8.51 -0.54
C LEU A 132 -1.13 8.06 0.91
N ASP A 133 -1.61 8.94 1.80
CA ASP A 133 -1.79 8.57 3.19
C ASP A 133 -2.81 7.43 3.33
N ASP A 134 -2.47 6.41 4.14
CA ASP A 134 -3.31 5.21 4.34
C ASP A 134 -4.79 5.52 4.61
N HIS A 135 -5.07 6.57 5.39
CA HIS A 135 -6.43 6.93 5.80
C HIS A 135 -7.26 7.46 4.62
N LEU A 136 -6.65 8.17 3.68
CA LEU A 136 -7.32 8.62 2.46
C LEU A 136 -7.65 7.41 1.59
N VAL A 137 -6.70 6.49 1.41
CA VAL A 137 -6.93 5.27 0.63
C VAL A 137 -8.07 4.45 1.23
N ASP A 138 -8.11 4.31 2.56
CA ASP A 138 -9.18 3.59 3.25
C ASP A 138 -10.55 4.24 3.04
N LEU A 139 -10.62 5.57 3.18
CA LEU A 139 -11.85 6.34 2.93
C LEU A 139 -12.33 6.21 1.49
N LEU A 140 -11.42 6.28 0.52
CA LEU A 140 -11.76 6.17 -0.91
C LEU A 140 -12.30 4.79 -1.26
N LEU A 141 -11.69 3.74 -0.71
CA LEU A 141 -12.13 2.36 -0.90
C LEU A 141 -13.48 2.09 -0.23
N ASP A 142 -13.70 2.63 0.98
CA ASP A 142 -15.00 2.53 1.65
C ASP A 142 -16.09 3.28 0.89
N THR A 143 -15.81 4.49 0.43
CA THR A 143 -16.76 5.28 -0.37
C THR A 143 -17.07 4.57 -1.69
N ALA A 144 -16.07 4.03 -2.39
CA ALA A 144 -16.28 3.29 -3.63
C ALA A 144 -17.10 2.01 -3.43
N ALA A 145 -16.98 1.35 -2.28
CA ALA A 145 -17.75 0.14 -1.95
C ALA A 145 -19.18 0.45 -1.50
N MET A 146 -19.37 1.50 -0.69
CA MET A 146 -20.68 1.90 -0.15
C MET A 146 -21.49 2.72 -1.13
N GLY A 147 -20.85 3.44 -2.05
CA GLY A 147 -21.51 4.34 -3.00
C GLY A 147 -21.98 5.67 -2.39
N VAL A 148 -21.64 5.92 -1.13
CA VAL A 148 -22.05 7.12 -0.37
C VAL A 148 -20.83 7.62 0.39
N ASN A 149 -20.59 8.93 0.32
CA ASN A 149 -19.57 9.59 1.12
C ASN A 149 -20.21 10.14 2.39
N TYR A 150 -19.62 9.83 3.54
CA TYR A 150 -20.05 10.32 4.85
C TYR A 150 -19.01 11.30 5.41
N VAL A 151 -19.47 12.49 5.76
CA VAL A 151 -18.67 13.58 6.29
C VAL A 151 -19.11 13.84 7.73
N GLU A 152 -18.37 13.27 8.68
CA GLU A 152 -18.61 13.45 10.11
C GLU A 152 -17.59 14.42 10.71
N ARG A 153 -17.95 15.70 10.80
CA ARG A 153 -17.03 16.75 11.27
C ARG A 153 -17.73 17.74 12.17
N GLU A 154 -17.02 18.15 13.21
CA GLU A 154 -17.46 19.22 14.12
C GLU A 154 -18.85 18.97 14.76
N GLY A 155 -19.21 17.69 14.94
CA GLY A 155 -20.52 17.28 15.48
C GLY A 155 -21.67 17.31 14.46
N ILE A 156 -21.35 17.53 13.18
CA ILE A 156 -22.30 17.49 12.06
C ILE A 156 -22.00 16.24 11.22
N SER A 157 -23.04 15.48 10.92
CA SER A 157 -23.00 14.41 9.92
C SER A 157 -23.69 14.91 8.65
N PHE A 158 -22.99 14.80 7.53
CA PHE A 158 -23.49 15.10 6.19
C PHE A 158 -23.13 13.93 5.29
N SER A 159 -24.04 13.51 4.41
CA SER A 159 -23.76 12.45 3.44
C SER A 159 -24.22 12.84 2.04
N HIS A 160 -23.54 12.29 1.04
CA HIS A 160 -23.95 12.47 -0.36
C HIS A 160 -23.61 11.25 -1.21
N PRO A 161 -24.33 11.05 -2.34
CA PRO A 161 -24.01 9.99 -3.30
C PRO A 161 -22.59 10.15 -3.86
N ALA A 162 -21.87 9.03 -3.94
CA ALA A 162 -20.50 8.94 -4.43
C ALA A 162 -20.25 7.57 -5.10
N ASN A 163 -21.11 7.23 -6.07
CA ASN A 163 -21.00 6.04 -6.90
C ASN A 163 -20.00 6.27 -8.04
N PHE A 164 -18.74 5.86 -7.88
CA PHE A 164 -17.71 6.06 -8.90
C PHE A 164 -16.86 4.81 -9.15
N VAL A 165 -16.28 4.75 -10.34
CA VAL A 165 -15.33 3.72 -10.74
C VAL A 165 -13.95 4.14 -10.22
N LEU A 166 -13.42 3.42 -9.22
CA LEU A 166 -12.09 3.66 -8.68
C LEU A 166 -11.02 3.03 -9.58
N VAL A 167 -10.05 3.82 -10.03
CA VAL A 167 -8.87 3.33 -10.75
C VAL A 167 -7.60 3.88 -10.11
N GLY A 168 -6.78 2.98 -9.58
CA GLY A 168 -5.51 3.31 -8.95
C GLY A 168 -4.33 2.80 -9.77
N THR A 169 -3.28 3.60 -9.91
CA THR A 169 -1.98 3.13 -10.43
C THR A 169 -0.98 2.99 -9.29
N MET A 170 0.00 2.12 -9.45
CA MET A 170 1.20 2.13 -8.60
C MET A 170 2.44 1.73 -9.37
N ASN A 171 3.59 2.19 -8.88
CA ASN A 171 4.89 1.64 -9.21
C ASN A 171 5.38 0.76 -8.03
N PRO A 172 5.54 -0.57 -8.19
CA PRO A 172 6.05 -1.44 -7.14
C PRO A 172 7.42 -1.01 -6.58
N GLU A 173 8.26 -0.34 -7.39
CA GLU A 173 9.59 0.12 -6.96
C GLU A 173 9.54 1.21 -5.89
N GLU A 174 8.47 2.01 -5.87
CA GLU A 174 8.31 3.13 -4.93
C GLU A 174 7.64 2.72 -3.61
N GLY A 175 7.26 1.43 -3.48
CA GLY A 175 6.70 0.84 -2.28
C GLY A 175 5.40 0.09 -2.51
N GLU A 176 5.09 -0.87 -1.62
CA GLU A 176 3.86 -1.66 -1.69
C GLU A 176 2.73 -1.06 -0.84
N LEU A 177 1.51 -1.05 -1.39
CA LEU A 177 0.27 -0.80 -0.64
C LEU A 177 0.05 -1.84 0.46
N ARG A 178 -0.66 -1.47 1.53
CA ARG A 178 -0.97 -2.39 2.64
C ARG A 178 -1.79 -3.58 2.14
N PRO A 179 -1.54 -4.83 2.59
CA PRO A 179 -2.31 -5.98 2.12
C PRO A 179 -3.82 -5.82 2.37
N GLN A 180 -4.21 -5.16 3.47
CA GLN A 180 -5.61 -4.89 3.78
C GLN A 180 -6.26 -3.92 2.77
N LEU A 181 -5.49 -2.97 2.23
CA LEU A 181 -5.96 -2.02 1.21
C LEU A 181 -5.91 -2.64 -0.19
N LEU A 182 -4.89 -3.45 -0.47
CA LEU A 182 -4.81 -4.25 -1.69
C LEU A 182 -6.02 -5.16 -1.83
N ASP A 183 -6.37 -5.91 -0.79
CA ASP A 183 -7.53 -6.82 -0.79
C ASP A 183 -8.88 -6.11 -1.03
N ARG A 184 -8.95 -4.81 -0.75
CA ARG A 184 -10.14 -3.99 -1.03
C ARG A 184 -10.27 -3.60 -2.50
N PHE A 185 -9.20 -3.62 -3.29
CA PHE A 185 -9.31 -3.49 -4.74
C PHE A 185 -9.92 -4.76 -5.34
N GLY A 186 -10.90 -4.58 -6.21
CA GLY A 186 -11.54 -5.66 -6.94
C GLY A 186 -10.54 -6.40 -7.81
N LEU A 187 -10.01 -5.71 -8.82
CA LEU A 187 -9.13 -6.29 -9.82
C LEU A 187 -7.72 -5.70 -9.72
N SER A 188 -6.70 -6.52 -9.96
CA SER A 188 -5.32 -6.09 -10.12
C SER A 188 -4.76 -6.57 -11.45
N VAL A 189 -4.05 -5.68 -12.14
CA VAL A 189 -3.40 -5.99 -13.40
C VAL A 189 -1.95 -5.53 -13.34
N GLU A 190 -1.05 -6.43 -13.70
CA GLU A 190 0.34 -6.08 -13.98
C GLU A 190 0.48 -5.60 -15.43
N VAL A 191 1.09 -4.44 -15.60
CA VAL A 191 1.33 -3.79 -16.89
C VAL A 191 2.84 -3.73 -17.09
N ARG A 192 3.32 -4.55 -18.03
CA ARG A 192 4.73 -4.64 -18.40
C ARG A 192 4.98 -3.84 -19.67
N GLY A 193 6.20 -3.30 -19.80
CA GLY A 193 6.64 -2.68 -21.05
C GLY A 193 6.69 -3.71 -22.19
N ILE A 194 6.28 -3.28 -23.38
CA ILE A 194 6.36 -4.11 -24.60
C ILE A 194 7.84 -4.36 -24.92
N GLN A 195 8.24 -5.63 -24.95
CA GLN A 195 9.61 -6.05 -25.25
C GLN A 195 9.83 -6.32 -26.75
N ASP A 196 8.76 -6.60 -27.50
CA ASP A 196 8.85 -6.82 -28.94
C ASP A 196 9.20 -5.52 -29.70
N PRO A 197 10.28 -5.50 -30.51
CA PRO A 197 10.69 -4.31 -31.23
C PRO A 197 9.63 -3.77 -32.21
N GLU A 198 8.86 -4.64 -32.88
CA GLU A 198 7.87 -4.21 -33.88
C GLU A 198 6.63 -3.59 -33.23
N GLU A 199 6.11 -4.22 -32.17
CA GLU A 199 5.03 -3.62 -31.37
C GLU A 199 5.47 -2.30 -30.74
N ARG A 200 6.71 -2.18 -30.26
CA ARG A 200 7.24 -0.93 -29.71
C ARG A 200 7.36 0.16 -30.78
N LYS A 201 7.82 -0.16 -31.99
CA LYS A 201 7.83 0.78 -33.13
C LYS A 201 6.42 1.26 -33.47
N GLU A 202 5.44 0.36 -33.44
CA GLU A 202 4.05 0.70 -33.75
C GLU A 202 3.46 1.69 -32.74
N VAL A 203 3.77 1.54 -31.45
CA VAL A 203 3.37 2.51 -30.41
C VAL A 203 3.94 3.90 -30.71
N VAL A 204 5.23 3.98 -31.06
CA VAL A 204 5.89 5.24 -31.41
C VAL A 204 5.28 5.86 -32.67
N ARG A 205 5.04 5.06 -33.72
CA ARG A 205 4.37 5.54 -34.95
C ARG A 205 2.99 6.12 -34.68
N ARG A 206 2.20 5.47 -33.81
CA ARG A 206 0.86 5.97 -33.45
C ARG A 206 0.92 7.27 -32.66
N GLN A 207 1.89 7.40 -31.77
CA GLN A 207 2.10 8.63 -31.01
C GLN A 207 2.48 9.79 -31.94
N ILE A 208 3.42 9.58 -32.86
CA ILE A 208 3.82 10.60 -33.85
C ILE A 208 2.63 10.99 -34.75
N ALA A 209 1.88 10.00 -35.26
CA ALA A 209 0.70 10.28 -36.09
C ALA A 209 -0.38 11.07 -35.34
N PHE A 210 -0.54 10.85 -34.04
CA PHE A 210 -1.46 11.63 -33.21
C PHE A 210 -0.95 13.05 -32.94
N GLU A 211 0.35 13.25 -32.81
CA GLU A 211 0.96 14.59 -32.63
C GLU A 211 0.93 15.43 -33.91
N GLU A 212 1.09 14.79 -35.08
CA GLU A 212 1.04 15.45 -36.38
C GLU A 212 -0.39 15.86 -36.78
N ASP A 213 -1.38 14.98 -36.56
CA ASP A 213 -2.79 15.23 -36.87
C ASP A 213 -3.73 14.57 -35.84
N PRO A 214 -4.02 15.25 -34.72
CA PRO A 214 -4.92 14.73 -33.69
C PRO A 214 -6.33 14.45 -34.21
N GLU A 215 -6.88 15.33 -35.05
CA GLU A 215 -8.27 15.23 -35.53
C GLU A 215 -8.42 14.08 -36.53
N GLY A 216 -7.51 13.95 -37.49
CA GLY A 216 -7.50 12.84 -38.44
C GLY A 216 -7.21 11.50 -37.78
N PHE A 217 -6.36 11.47 -36.74
CA PHE A 217 -6.15 10.26 -35.94
C PHE A 217 -7.43 9.83 -35.23
N VAL A 218 -8.12 10.74 -34.53
CA VAL A 218 -9.38 10.43 -33.85
C VAL A 218 -10.42 9.94 -34.86
N ALA A 219 -10.59 10.63 -35.99
CA ALA A 219 -11.54 10.24 -37.03
C ALA A 219 -11.27 8.82 -37.58
N LYS A 220 -9.99 8.46 -37.75
CA LYS A 220 -9.57 7.12 -38.20
C LYS A 220 -9.94 6.02 -37.21
N TRP A 221 -9.92 6.29 -35.91
CA TRP A 221 -10.18 5.30 -34.86
C TRP A 221 -11.62 5.32 -34.33
N GLU A 222 -12.39 6.36 -34.60
CA GLU A 222 -13.77 6.53 -34.09
C GLU A 222 -14.65 5.33 -34.44
N GLY A 223 -14.53 4.76 -35.64
CA GLY A 223 -15.32 3.57 -36.02
C GLY A 223 -15.06 2.36 -35.12
N LYS A 224 -13.80 2.11 -34.73
CA LYS A 224 -13.46 1.03 -33.77
C LYS A 224 -13.87 1.39 -32.34
N GLN A 225 -13.80 2.67 -32.01
CA GLN A 225 -14.20 3.20 -30.71
C GLN A 225 -15.72 3.06 -30.49
N GLU A 226 -16.52 3.33 -31.51
CA GLU A 226 -17.97 3.19 -31.49
C GLU A 226 -18.41 1.73 -31.32
N ILE A 227 -17.75 0.79 -32.01
CA ILE A 227 -17.99 -0.65 -31.81
C ILE A 227 -17.76 -1.04 -30.34
N LEU A 228 -16.71 -0.50 -29.71
CA LEU A 228 -16.42 -0.77 -28.32
C LEU A 228 -17.42 -0.10 -27.36
N ARG A 229 -17.83 1.15 -27.66
CA ARG A 229 -18.85 1.90 -26.92
C ARG A 229 -20.18 1.14 -26.91
N GLU A 230 -20.63 0.69 -28.08
CA GLU A 230 -21.86 -0.10 -28.22
C GLU A 230 -21.77 -1.44 -27.49
N ARG A 231 -20.61 -2.10 -27.53
CA ARG A 231 -20.38 -3.35 -26.78
C ARG A 231 -20.48 -3.14 -25.26
N VAL A 232 -19.90 -2.05 -24.73
CA VAL A 232 -20.01 -1.68 -23.32
C VAL A 232 -21.45 -1.32 -22.94
N ARG A 233 -22.17 -0.60 -23.81
CA ARG A 233 -23.58 -0.25 -23.60
C ARG A 233 -24.45 -1.50 -23.48
N ARG A 234 -24.37 -2.41 -24.44
CA ARG A 234 -25.10 -3.70 -24.42
C ARG A 234 -24.74 -4.54 -23.20
N ALA A 235 -23.47 -4.58 -22.84
CA ALA A 235 -23.04 -5.33 -21.65
C ALA A 235 -23.68 -4.79 -20.36
N LYS A 236 -23.81 -3.45 -20.22
CA LYS A 236 -24.52 -2.84 -19.08
C LYS A 236 -26.02 -3.17 -19.07
N GLU A 237 -26.67 -3.21 -20.23
CA GLU A 237 -28.09 -3.55 -20.38
C GLU A 237 -28.36 -5.04 -20.07
N ILE A 238 -27.45 -5.93 -20.47
CA ILE A 238 -27.57 -7.39 -20.27
C ILE A 238 -27.20 -7.81 -18.84
N LEU A 239 -26.25 -7.12 -18.18
CA LEU A 239 -25.70 -7.48 -16.86
C LEU A 239 -26.76 -7.90 -15.80
N PRO A 240 -27.90 -7.20 -15.62
CA PRO A 240 -28.93 -7.59 -14.66
C PRO A 240 -29.59 -8.95 -14.94
N HIS A 241 -29.51 -9.42 -16.18
CA HIS A 241 -30.10 -10.67 -16.65
C HIS A 241 -29.11 -11.84 -16.66
N VAL A 242 -27.81 -11.57 -16.46
CA VAL A 242 -26.77 -12.62 -16.45
C VAL A 242 -26.88 -13.44 -15.18
N ARG A 243 -26.88 -14.76 -15.32
CA ARG A 243 -26.94 -15.71 -14.21
C ARG A 243 -25.66 -16.52 -14.10
N LEU A 244 -25.28 -16.79 -12.86
CA LEU A 244 -24.19 -17.70 -12.53
C LEU A 244 -24.80 -18.96 -11.91
N GLY A 245 -24.64 -20.09 -12.58
CA GLY A 245 -25.17 -21.37 -12.09
C GLY A 245 -24.40 -21.89 -10.87
N GLU A 246 -25.06 -22.66 -10.01
CA GLU A 246 -24.48 -23.24 -8.77
C GLU A 246 -23.12 -23.93 -9.02
N GLY A 247 -22.99 -24.69 -10.11
CA GLY A 247 -21.73 -25.36 -10.42
C GLY A 247 -20.55 -24.42 -10.71
N MET A 248 -20.81 -23.20 -11.20
CA MET A 248 -19.78 -22.16 -11.39
C MET A 248 -19.47 -21.45 -10.07
N LEU A 249 -20.45 -21.33 -9.18
CA LEU A 249 -20.23 -20.80 -7.84
C LEU A 249 -19.32 -21.73 -7.04
N ASP A 250 -19.60 -23.04 -7.10
CA ASP A 250 -18.75 -24.08 -6.53
C ASP A 250 -17.32 -24.01 -7.08
N LEU A 251 -17.16 -23.73 -8.38
CA LEU A 251 -15.85 -23.56 -9.00
C LEU A 251 -15.11 -22.34 -8.43
N ILE A 252 -15.78 -21.18 -8.32
CA ILE A 252 -15.20 -19.96 -7.73
C ILE A 252 -14.72 -20.23 -6.31
N VAL A 253 -15.56 -20.85 -5.47
CA VAL A 253 -15.23 -21.14 -4.07
C VAL A 253 -14.04 -22.10 -3.98
N ARG A 254 -14.01 -23.16 -4.82
CA ARG A 254 -12.87 -24.09 -4.86
C ARG A 254 -11.58 -23.41 -5.26
N ILE A 255 -11.60 -22.57 -6.29
CA ILE A 255 -10.42 -21.81 -6.70
C ILE A 255 -9.95 -20.91 -5.55
N CYS A 256 -10.86 -20.19 -4.88
CA CYS A 256 -10.49 -19.33 -3.76
C CYS A 256 -9.89 -20.11 -2.57
N LEU A 257 -10.42 -21.31 -2.28
CA LEU A 257 -9.90 -22.21 -1.25
C LEU A 257 -8.52 -22.78 -1.61
N ASP A 258 -8.35 -23.26 -2.84
CA ASP A 258 -7.07 -23.80 -3.33
C ASP A 258 -5.97 -22.73 -3.28
N PHE A 259 -6.30 -21.47 -3.60
CA PHE A 259 -5.37 -20.34 -3.55
C PHE A 259 -5.16 -19.76 -2.13
N GLY A 260 -5.82 -20.31 -1.11
CA GLY A 260 -5.61 -19.92 0.29
C GLY A 260 -5.97 -18.46 0.58
N VAL A 261 -6.99 -17.92 -0.09
CA VAL A 261 -7.41 -16.52 0.10
C VAL A 261 -8.24 -16.38 1.37
N ASP A 262 -7.98 -15.32 2.14
CA ASP A 262 -8.72 -15.04 3.37
C ASP A 262 -10.08 -14.38 3.06
N GLY A 263 -11.15 -14.98 3.59
CA GLY A 263 -12.50 -14.39 3.57
C GLY A 263 -13.19 -14.40 2.21
N HIS A 264 -14.39 -13.81 2.15
CA HIS A 264 -15.31 -13.97 1.01
C HIS A 264 -15.20 -12.91 -0.08
N ARG A 265 -14.27 -11.96 0.05
CA ARG A 265 -14.17 -10.86 -0.92
C ARG A 265 -13.72 -11.34 -2.28
N ALA A 266 -12.78 -12.30 -2.34
CA ALA A 266 -12.36 -12.91 -3.59
C ALA A 266 -13.53 -13.60 -4.30
N ASP A 267 -14.33 -14.38 -3.57
CA ASP A 267 -15.51 -15.06 -4.12
C ASP A 267 -16.49 -14.06 -4.75
N ILE A 268 -16.83 -12.99 -4.01
CA ILE A 268 -17.78 -11.96 -4.47
C ILE A 268 -17.24 -11.22 -5.69
N VAL A 269 -15.95 -10.91 -5.70
CA VAL A 269 -15.32 -10.18 -6.81
C VAL A 269 -15.20 -11.06 -8.04
N MET A 270 -14.80 -12.32 -7.90
CA MET A 270 -14.77 -13.28 -9.01
C MET A 270 -16.16 -13.49 -9.59
N HIS A 271 -17.18 -13.65 -8.73
CA HIS A 271 -18.58 -13.73 -9.17
C HIS A 271 -18.99 -12.51 -10.00
N LYS A 272 -18.76 -11.30 -9.49
CA LYS A 272 -19.12 -10.05 -10.19
C LYS A 272 -18.32 -9.84 -11.48
N ALA A 273 -17.05 -10.23 -11.50
CA ALA A 273 -16.19 -10.14 -12.68
C ALA A 273 -16.61 -11.16 -13.75
N ALA A 274 -16.96 -12.39 -13.37
CA ALA A 274 -17.44 -13.41 -14.28
C ALA A 274 -18.79 -13.02 -14.92
N LEU A 275 -19.71 -12.43 -14.15
CA LEU A 275 -20.95 -11.85 -14.70
C LEU A 275 -20.67 -10.74 -15.71
N ALA A 276 -19.72 -9.85 -15.39
CA ALA A 276 -19.34 -8.76 -16.28
C ALA A 276 -18.64 -9.25 -17.55
N LEU A 277 -17.86 -10.33 -17.48
CA LEU A 277 -17.22 -10.99 -18.63
C LEU A 277 -18.27 -11.60 -19.56
N ALA A 278 -19.19 -12.41 -19.02
CA ALA A 278 -20.29 -12.98 -19.79
C ALA A 278 -21.14 -11.88 -20.46
N ALA A 279 -21.48 -10.82 -19.71
CA ALA A 279 -22.19 -9.66 -20.25
C ALA A 279 -21.42 -8.96 -21.38
N PHE A 280 -20.10 -8.80 -21.22
CA PHE A 280 -19.23 -8.19 -22.22
C PHE A 280 -19.15 -9.00 -23.52
N ASP A 281 -19.31 -10.32 -23.43
CA ASP A 281 -19.41 -11.22 -24.58
C ASP A 281 -20.84 -11.38 -25.12
N GLY A 282 -21.82 -10.68 -24.52
CA GLY A 282 -23.23 -10.74 -24.93
C GLY A 282 -23.95 -12.02 -24.50
N ARG A 283 -23.41 -12.77 -23.54
CA ARG A 283 -23.99 -13.99 -22.97
C ARG A 283 -24.77 -13.70 -21.69
N THR A 284 -25.84 -14.46 -21.45
CA THR A 284 -26.65 -14.40 -20.22
C THR A 284 -26.31 -15.49 -19.21
N GLU A 285 -25.39 -16.40 -19.54
CA GLU A 285 -24.89 -17.45 -18.66
C GLU A 285 -23.37 -17.40 -18.58
N VAL A 286 -22.86 -17.54 -17.36
CA VAL A 286 -21.42 -17.57 -17.07
C VAL A 286 -20.83 -18.93 -17.44
N ALA A 287 -19.74 -18.89 -18.21
CA ALA A 287 -18.98 -20.06 -18.61
C ALA A 287 -17.73 -20.26 -17.72
N GLU A 288 -17.12 -21.44 -17.82
CA GLU A 288 -15.87 -21.75 -17.11
C GLU A 288 -14.73 -20.78 -17.47
N GLU A 289 -14.65 -20.39 -18.75
CA GLU A 289 -13.65 -19.44 -19.25
C GLU A 289 -13.76 -18.07 -18.58
N ASP A 290 -14.99 -17.61 -18.28
CA ASP A 290 -15.21 -16.35 -17.56
C ASP A 290 -14.70 -16.43 -16.12
N VAL A 291 -14.89 -17.58 -15.47
CA VAL A 291 -14.40 -17.82 -14.11
C VAL A 291 -12.88 -17.86 -14.08
N ARG A 292 -12.25 -18.50 -15.07
CA ARG A 292 -10.80 -18.53 -15.25
C ARG A 292 -10.23 -17.13 -15.44
N GLU A 293 -10.80 -16.35 -16.34
CA GLU A 293 -10.35 -14.97 -16.57
C GLU A 293 -10.61 -14.06 -15.36
N ALA A 294 -11.74 -14.24 -14.66
CA ALA A 294 -12.02 -13.53 -13.42
C ALA A 294 -10.96 -13.84 -12.34
N ALA A 295 -10.53 -15.10 -12.23
CA ALA A 295 -9.48 -15.53 -11.30
C ALA A 295 -8.14 -14.82 -11.58
N GLU A 296 -7.73 -14.75 -12.85
CA GLU A 296 -6.51 -14.07 -13.29
C GLU A 296 -6.48 -12.59 -12.91
N LEU A 297 -7.63 -11.93 -12.84
CA LEU A 297 -7.74 -10.52 -12.50
C LEU A 297 -7.97 -10.26 -11.00
N ALA A 298 -8.66 -11.17 -10.30
CA ALA A 298 -9.14 -10.95 -8.94
C ALA A 298 -8.21 -11.50 -7.84
N LEU A 299 -7.41 -12.53 -8.14
CA LEU A 299 -6.60 -13.26 -7.14
C LEU A 299 -5.15 -12.78 -6.96
N PRO A 300 -4.42 -12.24 -7.96
CA PRO A 300 -2.97 -11.99 -7.84
C PRO A 300 -2.55 -11.11 -6.66
N HIS A 301 -3.42 -10.19 -6.23
CA HIS A 301 -3.17 -9.27 -5.12
C HIS A 301 -3.77 -9.70 -3.78
N ARG A 302 -4.53 -10.82 -3.75
CA ARG A 302 -5.22 -11.35 -2.55
C ARG A 302 -4.56 -12.58 -1.94
N ARG A 303 -3.68 -13.26 -2.69
CA ARG A 303 -2.93 -14.41 -2.18
C ARG A 303 -2.08 -13.99 -0.98
N ARG A 304 -2.19 -14.72 0.14
CA ARG A 304 -1.20 -14.67 1.22
C ARG A 304 0.11 -15.17 0.65
N ARG A 305 0.96 -14.24 0.23
CA ARG A 305 2.34 -14.55 -0.09
C ARG A 305 2.97 -15.15 1.15
N GLN A 306 3.55 -16.33 1.01
CA GLN A 306 4.67 -16.62 1.89
C GLN A 306 5.72 -15.56 1.59
N PRO A 307 6.45 -15.07 2.59
CA PRO A 307 7.58 -14.22 2.28
C PRO A 307 8.42 -14.91 1.20
N PHE A 308 8.84 -14.16 0.17
CA PHE A 308 9.73 -14.61 -0.90
C PHE A 308 9.13 -15.33 -2.13
N GLU A 309 7.80 -15.45 -2.26
CA GLU A 309 7.15 -15.87 -3.52
C GLU A 309 7.04 -14.71 -4.54
N GLU A 310 7.29 -14.99 -5.83
CA GLU A 310 7.15 -14.01 -6.92
C GLU A 310 5.70 -13.55 -7.08
N PRO A 311 5.47 -12.26 -7.40
CA PRO A 311 4.14 -11.73 -7.66
C PRO A 311 3.57 -12.30 -8.96
N GLY A 312 2.40 -12.95 -8.87
CA GLY A 312 1.70 -13.47 -10.04
C GLY A 312 0.63 -14.49 -9.68
N LEU A 313 -0.17 -14.88 -10.66
CA LEU A 313 -1.01 -16.08 -10.54
C LEU A 313 -0.17 -17.29 -10.93
N ASP A 314 -0.15 -18.32 -10.09
CA ASP A 314 0.38 -19.63 -10.51
C ASP A 314 -0.62 -20.26 -11.49
N GLN A 315 -0.31 -20.15 -12.78
CA GLN A 315 -1.16 -20.67 -13.85
C GLN A 315 -1.33 -22.18 -13.75
N LYS A 316 -0.30 -22.91 -13.29
CA LYS A 316 -0.38 -24.37 -13.14
C LYS A 316 -1.38 -24.74 -12.05
N GLN A 317 -1.33 -24.06 -10.91
CA GLN A 317 -2.29 -24.26 -9.83
C GLN A 317 -3.74 -23.97 -10.28
N LEU A 318 -3.96 -22.91 -11.06
CA LEU A 318 -5.29 -22.60 -11.60
C LEU A 318 -5.78 -23.71 -12.55
N GLU A 319 -4.92 -24.17 -13.46
CA GLU A 319 -5.23 -25.26 -14.38
C GLU A 319 -5.54 -26.56 -13.63
N GLU A 320 -4.78 -26.90 -12.60
CA GLU A 320 -5.03 -28.07 -11.75
C GLU A 320 -6.39 -27.99 -11.02
N SER A 321 -6.76 -26.83 -10.49
CA SER A 321 -8.07 -26.60 -9.86
C SER A 321 -9.21 -26.78 -10.86
N LEU A 322 -9.05 -26.25 -12.08
CA LEU A 322 -10.03 -26.42 -13.17
C LEU A 322 -10.14 -27.90 -13.58
N GLN A 323 -9.02 -28.60 -13.75
CA GLN A 323 -9.01 -30.03 -14.07
C GLN A 323 -9.66 -30.87 -12.96
N ARG A 324 -9.38 -30.59 -11.69
CA ARG A 324 -10.02 -31.24 -10.54
C ARG A 324 -11.53 -31.01 -10.52
N TRP A 325 -12.03 -29.89 -11.02
CA TRP A 325 -13.46 -29.62 -11.15
C TRP A 325 -14.11 -30.33 -12.35
N ARG A 326 -13.37 -30.54 -13.45
CA ARG A 326 -13.85 -31.32 -14.61
C ARG A 326 -14.02 -32.81 -14.29
N ARG A 327 -13.07 -33.41 -13.56
CA ARG A 327 -13.07 -34.85 -13.18
C ARG A 327 -14.37 -35.38 -12.52
N PRO A 328 -15.04 -34.68 -11.59
CA PRO A 328 -16.30 -35.15 -10.99
C PRO A 328 -17.51 -35.08 -11.93
N ARG A 329 -17.43 -34.40 -13.09
CA ARG A 329 -18.49 -34.41 -14.12
C ARG A 329 -18.35 -35.56 -15.11
N GLU A 330 -17.13 -35.97 -15.41
CA GLU A 330 -16.86 -37.12 -16.30
C GLU A 330 -17.26 -38.44 -15.65
N LYS A 331 -17.03 -38.64 -14.34
CA LYS A 331 -17.38 -39.89 -13.62
C LYS A 331 -18.88 -40.13 -13.35
N LYS A 332 -19.80 -39.31 -13.87
CA LYS A 332 -21.25 -39.60 -13.85
C LYS A 332 -21.75 -40.29 -15.14
N GLY A 333 -20.91 -40.41 -16.16
CA GLY A 333 -21.08 -41.37 -17.24
C GLY A 333 -19.91 -42.36 -17.18
N GLU A 334 -20.21 -43.65 -17.13
CA GLU A 334 -19.25 -44.76 -17.18
C GLU A 334 -18.60 -45.19 -15.85
N GLY A 335 -19.10 -46.32 -15.35
CA GLY A 335 -18.31 -47.47 -14.92
C GLY A 335 -17.21 -47.25 -13.89
N ARG A 336 -17.48 -47.65 -12.64
CA ARG A 336 -16.45 -47.97 -11.64
C ARG A 336 -15.45 -48.98 -12.22
N GLN A 337 -14.17 -48.61 -12.25
CA GLN A 337 -13.03 -49.49 -12.06
C GLN A 337 -11.89 -48.64 -11.47
N ASP A 338 -11.45 -49.02 -10.27
CA ASP A 338 -10.19 -48.53 -9.68
C ASP A 338 -9.01 -49.01 -10.53
N PRO A 339 -7.93 -48.22 -10.60
CA PRO A 339 -6.61 -48.83 -10.57
C PRO A 339 -5.68 -48.24 -9.52
N GLN A 340 -4.76 -49.12 -9.14
CA GLN A 340 -3.75 -49.08 -8.10
C GLN A 340 -2.66 -48.02 -8.29
N ASP A 341 -2.03 -47.73 -7.16
CA ASP A 341 -0.79 -46.97 -6.99
C ASP A 341 0.35 -47.51 -7.86
N ASP A 342 1.07 -46.61 -8.53
CA ASP A 342 2.45 -46.83 -8.94
C ASP A 342 3.26 -45.57 -8.59
N GLU A 343 4.24 -45.76 -7.70
CA GLU A 343 5.28 -44.81 -7.34
C GLU A 343 6.37 -44.83 -8.43
N ASP A 344 6.65 -43.69 -9.06
CA ASP A 344 7.85 -43.51 -9.89
C ASP A 344 8.61 -42.23 -9.46
N LEU A 345 9.83 -42.44 -8.97
CA LEU A 345 10.88 -41.45 -8.75
C LEU A 345 11.60 -41.14 -10.08
N PRO A 346 11.98 -39.88 -10.37
CA PRO A 346 13.03 -39.61 -11.34
C PRO A 346 14.35 -39.16 -10.69
N SER A 347 15.41 -39.54 -11.40
CA SER A 347 16.83 -39.54 -11.09
C SER A 347 17.54 -38.18 -11.22
N GLU A 348 18.72 -38.11 -10.59
CA GLU A 348 19.67 -37.00 -10.60
C GLU A 348 20.25 -36.70 -12.00
N GLY A 349 20.32 -35.41 -12.33
CA GLY A 349 21.09 -34.86 -13.44
C GLY A 349 21.84 -33.60 -12.98
N GLY A 350 23.18 -33.64 -13.09
CA GLY A 350 24.07 -32.57 -12.66
C GLY A 350 23.97 -31.30 -13.52
N GLY A 351 23.82 -30.17 -12.85
CA GLY A 351 23.92 -28.81 -13.38
C GLY A 351 24.41 -27.87 -12.28
N GLU A 352 25.19 -26.85 -12.66
CA GLU A 352 25.80 -25.86 -11.77
C GLU A 352 24.75 -25.25 -10.81
N LYS A 353 24.93 -25.48 -9.50
CA LYS A 353 23.97 -25.08 -8.48
C LYS A 353 24.13 -23.60 -8.10
N ILE A 354 23.18 -22.79 -8.52
CA ILE A 354 22.78 -21.59 -7.79
C ILE A 354 22.04 -22.08 -6.55
N PHE A 355 22.61 -21.85 -5.37
CA PHE A 355 22.13 -22.42 -4.11
C PHE A 355 20.84 -21.75 -3.63
N GLU A 356 19.75 -22.52 -3.53
CA GLU A 356 18.55 -22.15 -2.79
C GLU A 356 18.80 -22.21 -1.28
N SER A 357 18.36 -21.17 -0.57
CA SER A 357 18.41 -21.06 0.88
C SER A 357 17.35 -21.96 1.54
N ASP A 358 17.69 -22.61 2.64
CA ASP A 358 16.71 -23.32 3.49
C ASP A 358 15.55 -22.40 3.93
N PRO A 359 14.32 -22.92 4.09
CA PRO A 359 13.17 -22.12 4.42
C PRO A 359 13.34 -21.40 5.78
N PRO A 360 12.81 -20.17 5.92
CA PRO A 360 12.94 -19.42 7.16
C PRO A 360 12.16 -20.11 8.28
N TYR A 361 12.81 -20.28 9.43
CA TYR A 361 12.16 -20.77 10.64
C TYR A 361 11.04 -19.82 11.10
N LYS A 362 9.94 -20.35 11.64
CA LYS A 362 8.85 -19.57 12.24
C LYS A 362 9.33 -18.82 13.49
N VAL A 363 9.74 -17.56 13.32
CA VAL A 363 10.17 -16.70 14.44
C VAL A 363 8.96 -16.06 15.12
N ARG A 364 9.00 -15.92 16.46
CA ARG A 364 8.01 -15.14 17.22
C ARG A 364 8.23 -13.64 16.97
N PRO A 365 7.14 -12.83 16.90
CA PRO A 365 7.23 -11.43 16.52
C PRO A 365 8.11 -10.62 17.47
N PHE A 366 8.99 -9.80 16.90
CA PHE A 366 9.87 -8.87 17.59
C PHE A 366 9.04 -7.77 18.27
N ALA A 367 9.50 -7.18 19.37
CA ALA A 367 8.89 -6.01 19.96
C ALA A 367 9.98 -4.97 20.20
N PHE A 368 10.00 -3.90 19.43
CA PHE A 368 10.83 -2.74 19.72
C PHE A 368 10.25 -2.05 20.96
N PRO A 369 11.02 -1.81 22.03
CA PRO A 369 10.55 -0.95 23.10
C PRO A 369 10.31 0.44 22.51
N ALA A 370 9.10 1.00 22.64
CA ALA A 370 8.89 2.41 22.32
C ALA A 370 9.64 3.26 23.37
N PRO A 371 10.17 4.45 23.04
CA PRO A 371 10.63 5.37 24.07
C PRO A 371 9.46 5.70 25.01
N ASP A 372 9.59 5.27 26.26
CA ASP A 372 8.56 5.41 27.27
C ASP A 372 8.70 6.78 27.96
N GLN A 373 7.75 7.67 27.70
CA GLN A 373 7.28 8.67 28.67
C GLN A 373 5.77 8.82 28.48
N LEU A 374 4.99 7.87 29.02
CA LEU A 374 3.76 8.06 29.82
C LEU A 374 2.91 6.77 29.76
N PRO A 375 2.34 6.32 30.90
CA PRO A 375 1.67 5.03 31.02
C PRO A 375 0.43 5.00 30.12
N ARG A 376 0.29 3.96 29.29
CA ARG A 376 -0.89 3.73 28.44
C ARG A 376 -1.59 2.43 28.80
N ARG A 377 -2.92 2.52 28.93
CA ARG A 377 -3.85 1.39 28.88
C ARG A 377 -4.07 0.97 27.42
N GLU A 378 -3.91 -0.32 27.17
CA GLU A 378 -4.45 -1.15 26.09
C GLU A 378 -3.89 -1.12 24.65
N THR A 379 -4.23 -2.23 23.98
CA THR A 379 -3.53 -3.01 22.96
C THR A 379 -3.67 -2.47 21.53
N GLY A 380 -2.55 -2.07 20.93
CA GLY A 380 -2.45 -1.78 19.50
C GLY A 380 -1.00 -1.89 19.02
N ARG A 381 -0.74 -2.75 18.02
CA ARG A 381 0.60 -3.20 17.60
C ARG A 381 1.46 -2.17 16.82
N ARG A 382 1.31 -0.86 17.03
CA ARG A 382 2.27 0.19 16.53
C ARG A 382 2.31 1.42 17.45
N SER A 383 3.49 2.04 17.55
CA SER A 383 3.73 3.25 18.34
C SER A 383 3.08 4.47 17.70
N LYS A 384 2.00 4.96 18.30
CA LYS A 384 1.33 6.22 17.95
C LYS A 384 2.04 7.39 18.63
N ALA A 385 2.66 8.28 17.85
CA ALA A 385 3.22 9.53 18.35
C ALA A 385 2.30 10.71 18.02
N ARG A 386 2.20 11.66 18.97
CA ARG A 386 1.54 12.95 18.75
C ARG A 386 2.52 13.82 17.98
N SER A 387 2.09 14.38 16.85
CA SER A 387 2.94 15.24 16.02
C SER A 387 2.46 16.68 16.06
N ASP A 388 3.40 17.62 16.08
CA ASP A 388 3.13 19.07 15.92
C ASP A 388 3.00 19.48 14.43
N SER A 389 3.03 18.52 13.49
CA SER A 389 2.86 18.77 12.06
C SER A 389 1.38 18.97 11.68
N ARG A 390 1.13 19.78 10.64
CA ARG A 390 -0.22 20.00 10.06
C ARG A 390 -0.81 18.78 9.33
N SER A 391 -0.07 17.68 9.21
CA SER A 391 -0.51 16.43 8.59
C SER A 391 -0.84 15.36 9.64
N GLY A 392 -1.81 14.50 9.33
CA GLY A 392 -2.28 13.42 10.21
C GLY A 392 -3.74 13.61 10.67
N ARG A 393 -4.31 12.57 11.28
CA ARG A 393 -5.72 12.55 11.71
C ARG A 393 -5.92 13.43 12.94
N TYR A 394 -6.92 14.32 12.90
CA TYR A 394 -7.34 15.08 14.08
C TYR A 394 -8.01 14.13 15.08
N VAL A 395 -7.40 13.97 16.26
CA VAL A 395 -7.87 13.03 17.29
C VAL A 395 -8.38 13.73 18.56
N GLY A 396 -8.07 15.00 18.73
CA GLY A 396 -8.46 15.77 19.91
C GLY A 396 -7.76 17.12 19.94
N SER A 397 -7.94 17.87 21.02
CA SER A 397 -7.38 19.22 21.12
C SER A 397 -6.74 19.49 22.48
N VAL A 398 -5.84 20.47 22.52
CA VAL A 398 -5.14 20.91 23.75
C VAL A 398 -5.18 22.42 23.89
N VAL A 399 -4.92 22.92 25.10
CA VAL A 399 -4.72 24.37 25.32
C VAL A 399 -3.35 24.77 24.77
N PRO A 400 -3.27 25.79 23.90
CA PRO A 400 -2.01 26.22 23.30
C PRO A 400 -1.10 26.84 24.37
N LYS A 401 0.18 26.45 24.36
CA LYS A 401 1.21 27.02 25.26
C LYS A 401 1.86 28.30 24.71
N GLY A 402 1.39 28.82 23.57
CA GLY A 402 1.96 29.97 22.86
C GLY A 402 1.07 30.45 21.72
N LYS A 403 1.67 30.99 20.65
CA LYS A 403 0.92 31.35 19.42
C LYS A 403 0.32 30.08 18.80
N VAL A 404 -0.99 30.10 18.57
CA VAL A 404 -1.72 28.99 17.93
C VAL A 404 -1.24 28.83 16.48
N ARG A 405 -0.80 27.62 16.12
CA ARG A 405 -0.33 27.30 14.76
C ARG A 405 -1.35 26.52 13.94
N ASP A 406 -2.18 25.71 14.61
CA ASP A 406 -3.26 24.91 14.02
C ASP A 406 -4.50 24.90 14.95
N LEU A 407 -5.43 25.83 14.73
CA LEU A 407 -6.58 26.05 15.62
C LEU A 407 -7.60 24.88 15.54
N ALA A 408 -7.92 24.29 16.69
CA ALA A 408 -9.05 23.36 16.86
C ALA A 408 -10.34 24.17 17.05
N PHE A 409 -10.97 24.51 15.93
CA PHE A 409 -12.12 25.41 15.89
C PHE A 409 -13.30 24.89 16.72
N ASP A 410 -13.73 23.65 16.46
CA ASP A 410 -14.80 22.96 17.18
C ASP A 410 -14.58 22.91 18.70
N ALA A 411 -13.35 22.61 19.13
CA ALA A 411 -13.00 22.54 20.53
C ALA A 411 -12.90 23.93 21.17
N THR A 412 -12.49 24.94 20.39
CA THR A 412 -12.48 26.34 20.80
C THR A 412 -13.90 26.84 21.03
N LEU A 413 -14.82 26.54 20.12
CA LEU A 413 -16.24 26.86 20.27
C LEU A 413 -16.86 26.14 21.47
N ARG A 414 -16.61 24.83 21.62
CA ARG A 414 -17.08 24.05 22.78
C ARG A 414 -16.52 24.58 24.10
N ALA A 415 -15.27 25.05 24.12
CA ALA A 415 -14.67 25.68 25.29
C ALA A 415 -15.29 27.05 25.58
N ALA A 416 -15.62 27.83 24.55
CA ALA A 416 -16.23 29.15 24.70
C ALA A 416 -17.73 29.08 25.05
N ALA A 417 -18.44 28.03 24.64
CA ALA A 417 -19.90 27.91 24.72
C ALA A 417 -20.49 28.12 26.13
N PRO A 418 -19.96 27.53 27.22
CA PRO A 418 -20.51 27.72 28.57
C PRO A 418 -20.43 29.17 29.07
N PHE A 419 -19.46 29.94 28.58
CA PHE A 419 -19.20 31.29 29.05
C PHE A 419 -19.98 32.37 28.28
N GLN A 420 -20.73 31.99 27.23
CA GLN A 420 -21.44 32.96 26.38
C GLN A 420 -22.50 33.75 27.14
N VAL A 421 -23.18 33.14 28.11
CA VAL A 421 -24.22 33.83 28.91
C VAL A 421 -23.62 34.97 29.73
N GLY A 422 -22.41 34.80 30.28
CA GLY A 422 -21.72 35.83 31.05
C GLY A 422 -20.88 36.81 30.21
N ARG A 423 -20.54 36.46 28.97
CA ARG A 423 -19.72 37.27 28.06
C ARG A 423 -20.52 38.04 27.01
N LYS A 424 -21.80 37.72 26.83
CA LYS A 424 -22.71 38.49 25.99
C LYS A 424 -22.99 39.84 26.65
N ASP A 425 -22.11 40.79 26.40
CA ASP A 425 -22.48 42.19 26.54
C ASP A 425 -23.42 42.54 25.37
N ARG A 426 -24.60 43.09 25.66
CA ARG A 426 -25.63 43.39 24.64
C ARG A 426 -25.18 44.45 23.62
N SER A 427 -24.01 45.06 23.85
CA SER A 427 -23.40 46.13 23.05
C SER A 427 -22.54 45.62 21.87
N CYS A 428 -22.03 44.39 21.91
CA CYS A 428 -21.23 43.84 20.81
C CYS A 428 -22.11 43.00 19.87
N GLY A 429 -22.23 43.42 18.61
CA GLY A 429 -23.00 42.71 17.57
C GLY A 429 -22.45 41.34 17.14
N ASN A 430 -21.61 40.71 17.96
CA ASN A 430 -21.02 39.41 17.67
C ASN A 430 -21.89 38.29 18.22
N ALA A 431 -22.21 37.29 17.40
CA ALA A 431 -23.02 36.14 17.81
C ALA A 431 -22.35 35.29 18.92
N LEU A 432 -21.01 35.29 18.97
CA LEU A 432 -20.19 34.53 19.91
C LEU A 432 -18.94 35.32 20.33
N VAL A 433 -18.60 35.32 21.62
CA VAL A 433 -17.43 36.01 22.19
C VAL A 433 -16.35 34.99 22.56
N ILE A 434 -15.24 34.98 21.80
CA ILE A 434 -14.08 34.10 21.99
C ILE A 434 -12.91 34.88 22.59
N THR A 435 -12.30 34.33 23.63
CA THR A 435 -11.12 34.87 24.31
C THR A 435 -9.91 33.96 24.09
N LYS A 436 -8.69 34.46 24.40
CA LYS A 436 -7.45 33.67 24.28
C LYS A 436 -7.47 32.36 25.07
N TYR A 437 -8.22 32.29 26.17
CA TYR A 437 -8.34 31.09 27.01
C TYR A 437 -9.22 30.00 26.41
N ASP A 438 -10.10 30.35 25.47
CA ASP A 438 -10.97 29.38 24.81
C ASP A 438 -10.25 28.70 23.66
N LEU A 439 -9.17 29.31 23.13
CA LEU A 439 -8.41 28.76 22.02
C LEU A 439 -7.93 27.34 22.35
N ARG A 440 -8.16 26.43 21.40
CA ARG A 440 -7.66 25.06 21.43
C ARG A 440 -6.82 24.81 20.19
N GLU A 441 -5.80 24.00 20.30
CA GLU A 441 -4.91 23.62 19.20
C GLU A 441 -5.16 22.16 18.83
N LYS A 442 -5.16 21.85 17.52
CA LYS A 442 -5.43 20.49 17.02
C LYS A 442 -4.29 19.58 17.43
N VAL A 443 -4.63 18.43 18.01
CA VAL A 443 -3.72 17.30 18.20
C VAL A 443 -3.95 16.34 17.04
N ARG A 444 -2.90 16.16 16.24
CA ARG A 444 -2.89 15.20 15.15
C ARG A 444 -2.08 13.96 15.52
N GLU A 445 -2.57 12.82 15.10
CA GLU A 445 -1.89 11.54 15.25
C GLU A 445 -1.31 11.13 13.90
N LYS A 446 0.01 10.89 13.88
CA LYS A 446 0.73 10.35 12.71
C LYS A 446 1.42 9.05 13.12
N LYS A 447 1.48 8.09 12.20
CA LYS A 447 2.27 6.87 12.37
C LYS A 447 3.75 7.22 12.16
N VAL A 448 4.61 6.86 13.12
CA VAL A 448 6.07 7.04 13.01
C VAL A 448 6.68 5.83 12.28
N GLY A 449 7.62 6.07 11.36
CA GLY A 449 8.38 5.01 10.71
C GLY A 449 9.67 4.70 11.47
N ASN A 450 9.99 3.43 11.69
CA ASN A 450 11.32 3.06 12.17
C ASN A 450 12.28 2.94 10.99
N LEU A 451 13.57 3.19 11.22
CA LEU A 451 14.65 2.96 10.27
C LEU A 451 15.59 1.92 10.84
N ILE A 452 15.81 0.83 10.12
CA ILE A 452 16.73 -0.24 10.51
C ILE A 452 17.87 -0.26 9.50
N LEU A 453 19.08 0.00 9.97
CA LEU A 453 20.27 -0.02 9.15
C LEU A 453 21.13 -1.24 9.49
N PHE A 454 21.30 -2.13 8.51
CA PHE A 454 22.23 -3.26 8.62
C PHE A 454 23.62 -2.84 8.20
N VAL A 455 24.62 -3.12 9.03
CA VAL A 455 26.04 -2.90 8.75
C VAL A 455 26.69 -4.28 8.74
N LEU A 456 26.96 -4.78 7.54
CA LEU A 456 27.35 -6.16 7.27
C LEU A 456 28.82 -6.27 6.85
N ASP A 457 29.53 -7.14 7.54
CA ASP A 457 30.85 -7.60 7.12
C ASP A 457 30.73 -8.58 5.95
N ALA A 458 31.62 -8.50 4.96
CA ALA A 458 31.68 -9.43 3.82
C ALA A 458 33.10 -9.96 3.57
N SER A 459 33.97 -9.88 4.59
CA SER A 459 35.39 -10.26 4.52
C SER A 459 35.63 -11.78 4.35
N GLY A 460 36.86 -12.17 4.00
CA GLY A 460 37.25 -13.54 3.67
C GLY A 460 37.18 -14.52 4.84
N SER A 461 37.17 -14.05 6.08
CA SER A 461 36.86 -14.89 7.23
C SER A 461 35.40 -15.31 7.26
N MET A 462 34.48 -14.66 6.53
CA MET A 462 33.11 -15.13 6.32
C MET A 462 32.96 -16.16 5.18
N ALA A 463 34.05 -16.53 4.50
CA ALA A 463 34.04 -17.43 3.34
C ALA A 463 33.78 -18.91 3.67
N ALA A 464 33.58 -19.28 4.94
CA ALA A 464 33.06 -20.62 5.24
C ALA A 464 31.58 -20.67 4.90
N GLU A 465 31.24 -21.59 4.00
CA GLU A 465 29.91 -21.79 3.39
C GLU A 465 28.77 -21.79 4.42
N GLU A 466 28.95 -22.44 5.57
CA GLU A 466 27.96 -22.49 6.65
C GLU A 466 27.77 -21.17 7.42
N ARG A 467 28.83 -20.36 7.58
CA ARG A 467 28.80 -19.10 8.34
C ARG A 467 28.07 -18.01 7.58
N MET A 468 28.33 -17.89 6.28
CA MET A 468 27.61 -16.96 5.43
C MET A 468 26.14 -17.38 5.25
N LYS A 469 25.86 -18.68 5.10
CA LYS A 469 24.48 -19.20 5.04
C LYS A 469 23.71 -18.87 6.33
N ALA A 470 24.34 -19.02 7.50
CA ALA A 470 23.74 -18.67 8.79
C ALA A 470 23.54 -17.15 8.96
N ALA A 471 24.52 -16.32 8.57
CA ALA A 471 24.41 -14.86 8.64
C ALA A 471 23.33 -14.33 7.68
N LYS A 472 23.28 -14.81 6.43
CA LYS A 472 22.19 -14.51 5.47
C LYS A 472 20.85 -14.96 6.03
N GLY A 473 20.76 -16.15 6.63
CA GLY A 473 19.55 -16.65 7.29
C GLY A 473 19.09 -15.79 8.48
N ALA A 474 20.02 -15.29 9.29
CA ALA A 474 19.75 -14.37 10.39
C ALA A 474 19.25 -13.00 9.90
N VAL A 475 19.92 -12.42 8.90
CA VAL A 475 19.47 -11.14 8.29
C VAL A 475 18.12 -11.32 7.63
N LEU A 476 17.90 -12.39 6.86
CA LEU A 476 16.59 -12.70 6.26
C LEU A 476 15.52 -12.84 7.34
N SER A 477 15.80 -13.54 8.45
CA SER A 477 14.87 -13.69 9.56
C SER A 477 14.51 -12.36 10.23
N LEU A 478 15.50 -11.45 10.36
CA LEU A 478 15.26 -10.10 10.85
C LEU A 478 14.45 -9.29 9.83
N LEU A 479 14.81 -9.35 8.54
CA LEU A 479 14.09 -8.67 7.45
C LEU A 479 12.64 -9.13 7.33
N LEU A 480 12.34 -10.39 7.63
CA LEU A 480 10.97 -10.92 7.65
C LEU A 480 10.08 -10.27 8.70
N ASP A 481 10.60 -10.08 9.91
CA ASP A 481 9.85 -9.38 10.97
C ASP A 481 9.72 -7.88 10.64
N ILE A 482 10.78 -7.30 10.09
CA ILE A 482 10.80 -5.91 9.62
C ILE A 482 9.78 -5.69 8.50
N TYR A 483 9.63 -6.64 7.57
CA TYR A 483 8.61 -6.64 6.52
C TYR A 483 7.21 -6.56 7.11
N GLN A 484 6.93 -7.33 8.17
CA GLN A 484 5.62 -7.32 8.84
C GLN A 484 5.30 -5.95 9.47
N LYS A 485 6.32 -5.22 9.95
CA LYS A 485 6.15 -3.88 10.56
C LYS A 485 6.27 -2.73 9.56
N ARG A 486 6.84 -2.97 8.37
CA ARG A 486 7.11 -2.00 7.30
C ARG A 486 7.98 -0.84 7.79
N ASP A 487 9.07 -1.20 8.47
CA ASP A 487 10.12 -0.24 8.79
C ASP A 487 11.03 -0.04 7.57
N ARG A 488 11.64 1.14 7.44
CA ARG A 488 12.62 1.41 6.38
C ARG A 488 13.86 0.58 6.65
N VAL A 489 14.42 -0.03 5.61
CA VAL A 489 15.63 -0.83 5.68
C VAL A 489 16.72 -0.20 4.82
N GLY A 490 17.91 -0.04 5.38
CA GLY A 490 19.12 0.23 4.62
C GLY A 490 20.19 -0.82 4.91
N MET A 491 21.15 -0.96 3.99
CA MET A 491 22.25 -1.90 4.13
C MET A 491 23.57 -1.26 3.71
N VAL A 492 24.52 -1.24 4.64
CA VAL A 492 25.92 -0.91 4.42
C VAL A 492 26.71 -2.21 4.45
N VAL A 493 27.56 -2.42 3.45
CA VAL A 493 28.44 -3.58 3.36
C VAL A 493 29.87 -3.08 3.28
N PHE A 494 30.77 -3.68 4.05
CA PHE A 494 32.17 -3.31 4.06
C PHE A 494 33.06 -4.48 3.66
N ARG A 495 33.99 -4.22 2.73
CA ARG A 495 34.83 -5.25 2.09
C ARG A 495 36.13 -4.63 1.57
N GLY A 496 37.23 -5.36 1.69
CA GLY A 496 38.50 -4.94 1.11
C GLY A 496 39.04 -3.70 1.83
N LYS A 497 39.07 -2.54 1.16
CA LYS A 497 39.55 -1.27 1.75
C LYS A 497 38.46 -0.22 1.97
N GLU A 498 37.20 -0.52 1.63
CA GLU A 498 36.12 0.47 1.62
C GLU A 498 34.80 -0.10 2.16
N ALA A 499 33.89 0.80 2.57
CA ALA A 499 32.50 0.51 2.90
C ALA A 499 31.59 1.16 1.86
N LYS A 500 30.52 0.47 1.47
CA LYS A 500 29.55 0.94 0.47
C LYS A 500 28.13 0.83 1.01
N LEU A 501 27.32 1.85 0.72
CA LEU A 501 25.88 1.79 0.91
C LEU A 501 25.29 1.01 -0.26
N VAL A 502 25.00 -0.27 -0.02
CA VAL A 502 24.49 -1.17 -1.06
C VAL A 502 22.99 -1.03 -1.22
N LEU A 503 22.28 -0.74 -0.13
CA LEU A 503 20.86 -0.45 -0.15
C LEU A 503 20.61 0.88 0.59
N PRO A 504 20.22 1.95 -0.11
CA PRO A 504 19.77 3.16 0.56
C PRO A 504 18.46 2.88 1.34
N PRO A 505 18.19 3.59 2.45
CA PRO A 505 16.99 3.40 3.27
C PRO A 505 15.68 3.38 2.46
N THR A 506 15.13 2.18 2.23
CA THR A 506 13.95 1.90 1.40
C THR A 506 12.88 1.12 2.17
N ASN A 507 11.64 1.15 1.70
CA ASN A 507 10.57 0.27 2.18
C ASN A 507 10.52 -1.07 1.43
N SER A 508 11.37 -1.26 0.41
CA SER A 508 11.39 -2.47 -0.41
C SER A 508 12.28 -3.56 0.21
N VAL A 509 11.64 -4.56 0.79
CA VAL A 509 12.31 -5.75 1.34
C VAL A 509 12.81 -6.68 0.21
N GLU A 510 12.19 -6.62 -0.96
CA GLU A 510 12.58 -7.41 -2.13
C GLU A 510 13.95 -6.97 -2.68
N MET A 511 14.21 -5.66 -2.73
CA MET A 511 15.54 -5.15 -3.09
C MET A 511 16.60 -5.62 -2.09
N ALA A 512 16.30 -5.57 -0.79
CA ALA A 512 17.20 -6.10 0.25
C ALA A 512 17.53 -7.59 0.04
N ARG A 513 16.55 -8.40 -0.39
CA ARG A 513 16.75 -9.83 -0.73
C ARG A 513 17.68 -10.01 -1.91
N LYS A 514 17.42 -9.31 -3.02
CA LYS A 514 18.24 -9.43 -4.24
C LYS A 514 19.70 -9.15 -3.94
N TYR A 515 19.96 -8.08 -3.17
CA TYR A 515 21.31 -7.76 -2.73
C TYR A 515 21.90 -8.80 -1.78
N LEU A 516 21.14 -9.32 -0.81
CA LEU A 516 21.62 -10.41 0.08
C LEU A 516 21.97 -11.69 -0.67
N ALA A 517 21.21 -12.04 -1.71
CA ALA A 517 21.46 -13.20 -2.56
C ALA A 517 22.79 -13.02 -3.32
N GLU A 518 22.96 -11.85 -3.94
CA GLU A 518 24.11 -11.49 -4.78
C GLU A 518 25.36 -11.03 -3.98
N LEU A 519 25.31 -11.00 -2.64
CA LEU A 519 26.42 -10.57 -1.79
C LEU A 519 27.68 -11.41 -2.07
N PRO A 520 28.76 -10.79 -2.58
CA PRO A 520 30.00 -11.51 -2.86
C PRO A 520 30.84 -11.69 -1.59
N THR A 521 31.40 -12.88 -1.39
CA THR A 521 32.22 -13.23 -0.22
C THR A 521 33.72 -13.04 -0.48
N GLY A 522 34.46 -12.38 0.43
CA GLY A 522 35.94 -12.37 0.41
C GLY A 522 36.59 -11.00 0.69
N GLY A 523 37.86 -10.95 1.11
CA GLY A 523 38.63 -9.70 1.27
C GLY A 523 38.90 -9.29 2.72
N ARG A 524 39.42 -8.08 2.93
CA ARG A 524 39.73 -7.52 4.27
C ARG A 524 38.50 -6.86 4.92
N THR A 525 38.60 -6.54 6.21
CA THR A 525 37.50 -6.09 7.08
C THR A 525 37.70 -4.64 7.55
N PRO A 526 37.21 -3.63 6.80
CA PRO A 526 37.28 -2.22 7.20
C PRO A 526 36.10 -1.82 8.11
N LEU A 527 36.07 -2.37 9.33
CA LEU A 527 34.97 -2.21 10.28
C LEU A 527 34.68 -0.74 10.66
N ALA A 528 35.71 0.07 10.90
CA ALA A 528 35.56 1.49 11.21
C ALA A 528 34.89 2.28 10.07
N HIS A 529 35.17 1.93 8.80
CA HIS A 529 34.55 2.55 7.63
C HIS A 529 33.05 2.19 7.55
N GLY A 530 32.70 0.93 7.82
CA GLY A 530 31.32 0.45 7.83
C GLY A 530 30.47 1.18 8.87
N LEU A 531 30.97 1.30 10.10
CA LEU A 531 30.28 2.01 11.18
C LEU A 531 30.15 3.51 10.88
N LYS A 532 31.19 4.15 10.33
CA LYS A 532 31.16 5.57 9.99
C LYS A 532 30.12 5.88 8.91
N LEU A 533 30.12 5.11 7.82
CA LEU A 533 29.15 5.26 6.74
C LEU A 533 27.72 4.98 7.24
N GLY A 534 27.56 4.04 8.16
CA GLY A 534 26.27 3.76 8.78
C GLY A 534 25.74 4.92 9.61
N LEU A 535 26.59 5.52 10.44
CA LEU A 535 26.25 6.71 11.23
C LEU A 535 25.86 7.89 10.33
N GLU A 536 26.65 8.19 9.30
CA GLU A 536 26.37 9.27 8.33
C GLU A 536 25.04 9.06 7.60
N THR A 537 24.71 7.81 7.25
CA THR A 537 23.43 7.47 6.61
C THR A 537 22.24 7.74 7.54
N ILE A 538 22.34 7.36 8.81
CA ILE A 538 21.28 7.61 9.81
C ILE A 538 21.12 9.12 10.06
N GLU A 539 22.22 9.85 10.24
CA GLU A 539 22.17 11.30 10.44
C GLU A 539 21.51 12.04 9.27
N SER A 540 21.79 11.61 8.03
CA SER A 540 21.16 12.17 6.82
C SER A 540 19.63 11.99 6.84
N GLU A 541 19.16 10.82 7.25
CA GLU A 541 17.72 10.54 7.34
C GLU A 541 17.04 11.28 8.50
N LEU A 542 17.69 11.39 9.66
CA LEU A 542 17.19 12.17 10.80
C LEU A 542 17.08 13.68 10.49
N ARG A 543 17.93 14.21 9.61
CA ARG A 543 17.82 15.60 9.14
C ARG A 543 16.58 15.81 8.27
N ARG A 544 16.17 14.80 7.50
CA ARG A 544 14.97 14.83 6.64
C ARG A 544 13.69 14.67 7.45
N ASP A 545 13.67 13.72 8.38
CA ASP A 545 12.52 13.46 9.24
C ASP A 545 12.97 13.14 10.66
N ARG A 546 12.81 14.12 11.55
CA ARG A 546 13.15 14.01 12.99
C ARG A 546 12.24 13.06 13.76
N SER A 547 11.14 12.60 13.17
CA SER A 547 10.24 11.65 13.82
C SER A 547 10.72 10.21 13.72
N ILE A 548 11.65 9.91 12.80
CA ILE A 548 12.17 8.55 12.58
C ILE A 548 12.90 8.05 13.83
N VAL A 549 12.65 6.77 14.18
CA VAL A 549 13.39 6.07 15.24
C VAL A 549 14.42 5.14 14.59
N PRO A 550 15.73 5.46 14.65
CA PRO A 550 16.77 4.65 14.03
C PRO A 550 17.21 3.49 14.92
N PHE A 551 17.54 2.36 14.29
CA PHE A 551 18.08 1.16 14.91
C PHE A 551 19.20 0.61 14.03
N LEU A 552 20.39 0.36 14.60
CA LEU A 552 21.55 -0.13 13.86
C LEU A 552 21.82 -1.59 14.22
N VAL A 553 21.98 -2.45 13.22
CA VAL A 553 22.34 -3.86 13.38
C VAL A 553 23.72 -4.09 12.77
N LEU A 554 24.72 -4.35 13.60
CA LEU A 554 26.07 -4.70 13.16
C LEU A 554 26.24 -6.22 13.14
N ILE A 555 26.72 -6.78 12.04
CA ILE A 555 27.08 -8.19 11.92
C ILE A 555 28.53 -8.29 11.47
N THR A 556 29.40 -8.80 12.34
CA THR A 556 30.85 -8.87 12.09
C THR A 556 31.51 -9.97 12.91
N ASP A 557 32.68 -10.40 12.47
CA ASP A 557 33.58 -11.29 13.22
C ASP A 557 34.62 -10.51 14.06
N GLY A 558 34.58 -9.17 14.03
CA GLY A 558 35.44 -8.31 14.85
C GLY A 558 36.89 -8.18 14.39
N ARG A 559 37.27 -8.74 13.23
CA ARG A 559 38.65 -8.69 12.74
C ARG A 559 38.96 -7.34 12.09
N ALA A 560 39.01 -6.25 12.85
CA ALA A 560 39.33 -4.92 12.33
C ALA A 560 40.78 -4.87 11.78
N ASN A 561 40.93 -4.98 10.46
CA ASN A 561 42.24 -5.20 9.81
C ASN A 561 42.66 -4.04 8.87
N VAL A 562 41.84 -2.99 8.77
CA VAL A 562 42.05 -1.86 7.86
C VAL A 562 41.71 -0.56 8.59
N SER A 563 42.70 0.31 8.73
CA SER A 563 42.53 1.63 9.35
C SER A 563 41.97 2.66 8.36
N LEU A 564 41.25 3.63 8.88
CA LEU A 564 40.68 4.81 8.22
C LEU A 564 41.67 5.97 8.17
N GLU A 565 42.49 6.14 9.21
CA GLU A 565 43.43 7.27 9.36
C GLU A 565 44.89 6.83 9.61
N GLY A 566 45.19 5.53 9.49
CA GLY A 566 46.52 4.98 9.75
C GLY A 566 46.80 4.64 11.23
N LYS A 567 45.77 4.70 12.09
CA LYS A 567 45.84 4.33 13.52
C LYS A 567 45.50 2.84 13.70
N ASP A 568 45.48 2.38 14.96
CA ASP A 568 45.00 1.05 15.29
C ASP A 568 43.52 0.89 14.83
N PRO A 569 43.22 -0.02 13.88
CA PRO A 569 41.87 -0.19 13.34
C PRO A 569 40.80 -0.51 14.40
N VAL A 570 41.20 -1.13 15.52
CA VAL A 570 40.29 -1.45 16.62
C VAL A 570 39.91 -0.20 17.40
N GLU A 571 40.85 0.70 17.64
CA GLU A 571 40.62 1.96 18.35
C GLU A 571 39.72 2.90 17.55
N GLU A 572 39.95 3.01 16.25
CA GLU A 572 39.10 3.81 15.35
C GLU A 572 37.65 3.30 15.33
N ALA A 573 37.45 1.97 15.31
CA ALA A 573 36.11 1.39 15.39
C ALA A 573 35.43 1.74 16.73
N ARG A 574 36.18 1.78 17.84
CA ARG A 574 35.67 2.20 19.16
C ARG A 574 35.33 3.68 19.22
N GLU A 575 36.07 4.55 18.53
CA GLU A 575 35.75 5.98 18.44
C GLU A 575 34.41 6.21 17.73
N VAL A 576 34.18 5.52 16.60
CA VAL A 576 32.90 5.62 15.89
C VAL A 576 31.75 5.03 16.72
N ALA A 577 32.00 3.92 17.42
CA ALA A 577 31.04 3.34 18.35
C ALA A 577 30.58 4.33 19.45
N ARG A 578 31.51 5.08 20.05
CA ARG A 578 31.18 6.13 21.03
C ARG A 578 30.27 7.21 20.45
N ARG A 579 30.53 7.65 19.21
CA ARG A 579 29.67 8.63 18.52
C ARG A 579 28.25 8.11 18.27
N ILE A 580 28.10 6.83 17.91
CA ILE A 580 26.78 6.20 17.73
C ILE A 580 25.96 6.29 19.04
N LYS A 581 26.61 6.07 20.18
CA LYS A 581 26.00 6.21 21.51
C LYS A 581 25.62 7.65 21.85
N GLU A 582 26.49 8.62 21.54
CA GLU A 582 26.21 10.06 21.76
C GLU A 582 24.99 10.56 20.98
N VAL A 583 24.77 10.05 19.77
CA VAL A 583 23.58 10.35 18.95
C VAL A 583 22.32 9.65 19.48
N GLY A 584 22.47 8.69 20.40
CA GLY A 584 21.35 7.95 21.00
C GLY A 584 20.79 6.85 20.08
N ILE A 585 21.60 6.33 19.14
CA ILE A 585 21.17 5.28 18.22
C ILE A 585 21.19 3.93 18.95
N ARG A 586 20.05 3.26 19.00
CA ARG A 586 19.95 1.92 19.55
C ARG A 586 20.61 0.91 18.62
N SER A 587 21.41 0.03 19.20
CA SER A 587 22.29 -0.85 18.43
C SER A 587 22.22 -2.30 18.88
N LEU A 588 22.29 -3.22 17.92
CA LEU A 588 22.45 -4.66 18.13
C LEU A 588 23.71 -5.12 17.41
N VAL A 589 24.57 -5.85 18.12
CA VAL A 589 25.80 -6.43 17.56
C VAL A 589 25.69 -7.94 17.57
N ILE A 590 25.79 -8.54 16.38
CA ILE A 590 25.76 -9.98 16.15
C ILE A 590 27.19 -10.43 15.82
N ASP A 591 27.75 -11.23 16.72
CA ASP A 591 29.08 -11.80 16.62
C ASP A 591 29.05 -13.11 15.82
N THR A 592 29.85 -13.19 14.77
CA THR A 592 29.98 -14.38 13.91
C THR A 592 31.24 -15.22 14.20
N GLU A 593 31.97 -14.95 15.28
CA GLU A 593 33.16 -15.71 15.72
C GLU A 593 32.77 -17.07 16.34
N GLN A 594 33.50 -18.14 15.97
CA GLN A 594 33.31 -19.52 16.49
C GLN A 594 34.60 -20.16 17.04
N GLU A 595 35.70 -19.41 17.15
CA GLU A 595 36.97 -19.98 17.64
C GLU A 595 36.95 -20.22 19.16
N PHE A 596 37.61 -21.29 19.62
CA PHE A 596 37.74 -21.67 21.05
C PHE A 596 38.41 -20.57 21.91
N ILE A 597 39.03 -19.57 21.29
CA ILE A 597 39.67 -18.41 21.92
C ILE A 597 39.07 -17.15 21.28
N SER A 598 38.11 -16.50 21.94
CA SER A 598 37.52 -15.25 21.43
C SER A 598 38.44 -14.06 21.70
N LEU A 599 38.73 -13.24 20.69
CA LEU A 599 39.56 -12.03 20.84
C LEU A 599 38.83 -10.89 21.59
N GLY A 600 37.52 -11.01 21.85
CA GLY A 600 36.75 -10.08 22.68
C GLY A 600 36.52 -8.68 22.07
N ILE A 601 36.97 -8.46 20.83
CA ILE A 601 36.94 -7.16 20.14
C ILE A 601 35.50 -6.71 19.88
N VAL A 602 34.65 -7.59 19.36
CA VAL A 602 33.22 -7.32 19.08
C VAL A 602 32.47 -6.88 20.33
N ARG A 603 32.76 -7.55 21.46
CA ARG A 603 32.16 -7.23 22.76
C ARG A 603 32.58 -5.85 23.26
N GLY A 604 33.84 -5.47 23.05
CA GLY A 604 34.33 -4.12 23.36
C GLY A 604 33.64 -3.05 22.52
N ILE A 605 33.49 -3.26 21.21
CA ILE A 605 32.79 -2.33 20.31
C ILE A 605 31.31 -2.18 20.72
N CYS A 606 30.65 -3.30 21.04
CA CYS A 606 29.26 -3.30 21.48
C CYS A 606 29.05 -2.49 22.78
N ALA A 607 29.97 -2.62 23.75
CA ALA A 607 29.93 -1.87 25.00
C ALA A 607 30.06 -0.34 24.77
N GLU A 608 30.96 0.07 23.87
CA GLU A 608 31.15 1.48 23.50
C GLU A 608 29.94 2.05 22.74
N MET A 609 29.28 1.24 21.91
CA MET A 609 28.02 1.62 21.23
C MET A 609 26.82 1.71 22.19
N GLY A 610 26.93 1.13 23.40
CA GLY A 610 25.78 0.96 24.30
C GLY A 610 24.70 0.04 23.74
N GLY A 611 25.11 -0.92 22.91
CA GLY A 611 24.22 -1.88 22.25
C GLY A 611 24.15 -3.22 22.98
N ASN A 612 23.30 -4.12 22.45
CA ASN A 612 23.21 -5.49 22.95
C ASN A 612 24.05 -6.43 22.09
N TYR A 613 24.68 -7.41 22.76
CA TYR A 613 25.57 -8.39 22.13
C TYR A 613 24.87 -9.74 22.02
N LEU A 614 24.93 -10.36 20.84
CA LEU A 614 24.44 -11.71 20.56
C LEU A 614 25.47 -12.50 19.77
N LYS A 615 25.59 -13.80 20.03
CA LYS A 615 26.35 -14.70 19.15
C LYS A 615 25.44 -15.26 18.06
N LEU A 616 26.03 -15.60 16.90
CA LEU A 616 25.31 -16.19 15.77
C LEU A 616 24.59 -17.51 16.12
N GLU A 617 25.11 -18.26 17.08
CA GLU A 617 24.52 -19.52 17.54
C GLU A 617 23.25 -19.30 18.35
N ASP A 618 23.18 -18.22 19.14
CA ASP A 618 22.01 -17.85 19.94
C ASP A 618 20.81 -17.41 19.07
N LEU A 619 21.09 -16.98 17.83
CA LEU A 619 20.07 -16.69 16.82
C LEU A 619 19.34 -17.95 16.35
N LYS A 620 20.01 -19.10 16.26
CA LYS A 620 19.39 -20.39 15.87
C LYS A 620 18.46 -20.93 16.97
N ALA A 621 18.69 -20.57 18.23
CA ALA A 621 17.94 -21.06 19.38
C ALA A 621 16.66 -20.24 19.73
N GLY A 622 16.26 -19.29 18.88
CA GLY A 622 15.03 -18.51 19.09
C GLY A 622 15.09 -17.49 20.24
N GLN A 623 16.29 -17.13 20.73
CA GLN A 623 16.48 -16.25 21.89
C GLN A 623 16.42 -14.74 21.60
N ILE A 624 16.27 -14.36 20.32
CA ILE A 624 16.24 -12.97 19.83
C ILE A 624 15.26 -12.08 20.62
N VAL A 625 14.12 -12.63 21.03
CA VAL A 625 13.05 -11.90 21.73
C VAL A 625 13.42 -11.54 23.18
N ARG A 626 14.32 -12.29 23.85
CA ARG A 626 14.75 -11.99 25.22
C ARG A 626 15.83 -10.92 25.25
N ALA A 627 16.86 -11.07 24.42
CA ALA A 627 17.99 -10.14 24.38
C ALA A 627 17.58 -8.72 23.99
N ILE A 628 16.44 -8.54 23.31
CA ILE A 628 15.96 -7.21 22.89
C ILE A 628 14.93 -6.62 23.85
N ARG A 629 14.28 -7.46 24.68
CA ARG A 629 13.46 -6.96 25.80
C ARG A 629 14.28 -6.28 26.89
N GLU A 630 15.56 -6.64 27.01
CA GLU A 630 16.51 -5.97 27.91
C GLU A 630 17.01 -4.62 27.36
N VAL A 631 16.65 -4.23 26.12
CA VAL A 631 16.85 -2.87 25.55
C VAL A 631 15.76 -1.90 26.02
N GLY A 632 14.71 -2.41 26.66
CA GLY A 632 13.48 -1.66 27.00
C GLY A 632 13.56 -0.80 28.23
#